data_AF-A0A7N2LNQ3-F1
#
_entry.id   AF-A0A7N2LNQ3-F1
#
_cell.length_a   1.000
_cell.length_b   1.000
_cell.length_c   1.000
_cell.angle_alpha   90.00
_cell.angle_beta   90.00
_cell.angle_gamma   90.00
#
_symmetry.space_group_name_H-M   'P 1'
#
loop_
_entity.id
_entity.type
_entity.pdbx_description
1 polymer ?
#
loop_
_entity_poly.entity_id
_entity_poly.type
_entity_poly.pdbx_seq_one_letter_code
_entity_poly.pdbx_strand_id
1 'polypeptide(L)'
;MAFRILENVEICKKQEGFLGSYYSGKVLAAVGINRYIVRYETRWAECKTRQLSEVVDADEVRPLPPAMSCTNFSMSDKIDAYVNNAWWVAKVVQRLDDVRYFVRLDANGTEFQLPSHKLRIHLDWQDGRWVLPPNANTNTNTIANRYVG
;
A
#
# COMPACT_ATOMS: atom_id res chain seq x y z
N MET A 1 -13.24 9.04 9.42
CA MET A 1 -13.41 9.46 8.02
C MET A 1 -14.50 8.62 7.37
N ALA A 2 -15.23 9.17 6.41
CA ALA A 2 -16.21 8.42 5.62
C ALA A 2 -15.81 8.47 4.13
N PHE A 3 -15.63 7.31 3.51
CA PHE A 3 -15.33 7.21 2.08
C PHE A 3 -16.59 7.37 1.23
N ARG A 4 -16.45 8.01 0.07
CA ARG A 4 -17.53 8.16 -0.90
C ARG A 4 -17.70 6.89 -1.72
N ILE A 5 -18.92 6.66 -2.19
CA ILE A 5 -19.19 5.60 -3.17
C ILE A 5 -18.40 5.90 -4.45
N LEU A 6 -17.80 4.86 -5.02
CA LEU A 6 -16.86 4.87 -6.16
C LEU A 6 -15.48 5.50 -5.89
N GLU A 7 -15.16 5.85 -4.65
CA GLU A 7 -13.83 6.32 -4.28
C GLU A 7 -12.81 5.18 -4.32
N ASN A 8 -11.60 5.47 -4.81
CA ASN A 8 -10.49 4.52 -4.84
C ASN A 8 -9.78 4.52 -3.49
N VAL A 9 -9.52 3.32 -2.97
CA VAL A 9 -8.99 3.09 -1.63
C VAL A 9 -7.98 1.95 -1.65
N GLU A 10 -7.16 1.88 -0.61
CA GLU A 10 -6.37 0.69 -0.31
C GLU A 10 -7.01 -0.10 0.83
N ILE A 11 -7.05 -1.42 0.66
CA ILE A 11 -7.64 -2.36 1.60
C ILE A 11 -6.50 -3.10 2.32
N CYS A 12 -6.47 -2.96 3.64
CA CYS A 12 -5.42 -3.41 4.56
C CYS A 12 -6.00 -4.50 5.47
N LYS A 13 -6.14 -5.72 4.95
CA LYS A 13 -6.73 -6.81 5.73
C LYS A 13 -5.91 -7.14 6.97
N LYS A 14 -6.58 -7.30 8.10
CA LYS A 14 -5.96 -7.67 9.39
C LYS A 14 -5.91 -9.18 9.63
N GLN A 15 -6.48 -9.96 8.72
CA GLN A 15 -6.45 -11.42 8.80
C GLN A 15 -5.03 -11.97 8.62
N GLU A 16 -4.69 -13.01 9.39
CA GLU A 16 -3.42 -13.75 9.23
C GLU A 16 -3.22 -14.18 7.76
N GLY A 17 -2.00 -13.97 7.26
CA GLY A 17 -1.64 -14.20 5.84
C GLY A 17 -1.85 -13.00 4.92
N PHE A 18 -2.61 -11.98 5.33
CA PHE A 18 -2.74 -10.71 4.60
C PHE A 18 -2.14 -9.51 5.35
N LEU A 19 -1.64 -9.73 6.56
CA LEU A 19 -0.97 -8.71 7.37
C LEU A 19 0.19 -8.06 6.59
N GLY A 20 0.14 -6.74 6.48
CA GLY A 20 1.15 -5.95 5.75
C GLY A 20 0.94 -5.93 4.22
N SER A 21 -0.19 -6.40 3.71
CA SER A 21 -0.58 -6.24 2.30
C SER A 21 -1.63 -5.14 2.12
N TYR A 22 -1.48 -4.37 1.05
CA TYR A 22 -2.39 -3.33 0.61
C TYR A 22 -2.87 -3.64 -0.80
N TYR A 23 -4.18 -3.84 -0.92
CA TYR A 23 -4.81 -4.08 -2.21
C TYR A 23 -5.55 -2.84 -2.69
N SER A 24 -5.37 -2.47 -3.95
CA SER A 24 -6.18 -1.42 -4.57
C SER A 24 -7.62 -1.90 -4.74
N GLY A 25 -8.56 -1.01 -4.42
CA GLY A 25 -9.98 -1.28 -4.55
C GLY A 25 -10.81 -0.02 -4.66
N LYS A 26 -12.12 -0.23 -4.81
CA LYS A 26 -13.13 0.82 -4.93
C LYS A 26 -14.26 0.58 -3.95
N VAL A 27 -14.70 1.62 -3.27
CA VAL A 27 -15.87 1.56 -2.38
C VAL A 27 -17.14 1.47 -3.23
N LEU A 28 -17.95 0.44 -3.01
CA LEU A 28 -19.24 0.26 -3.70
C LEU A 28 -20.41 0.79 -2.87
N ALA A 29 -20.36 0.59 -1.55
CA ALA A 29 -21.42 1.02 -0.64
C ALA A 29 -20.89 1.11 0.79
N ALA A 30 -21.52 1.95 1.60
CA ALA A 30 -21.40 1.88 3.06
C ALA A 30 -22.44 0.91 3.62
N VAL A 31 -22.06 0.12 4.62
CA VAL A 31 -22.94 -0.83 5.31
C VAL A 31 -22.95 -0.49 6.79
N GLY A 32 -24.06 0.08 7.25
CA GLY A 32 -24.15 0.58 8.62
C GLY A 32 -23.20 1.76 8.85
N ILE A 33 -22.55 1.79 10.02
CA ILE A 33 -21.76 2.95 10.47
C ILE A 33 -20.26 2.77 10.15
N ASN A 34 -19.72 1.55 10.29
CA ASN A 34 -18.27 1.30 10.29
C ASN A 34 -17.84 0.21 9.29
N ARG A 35 -18.60 -0.06 8.24
CA ARG A 35 -18.24 -1.05 7.22
C ARG A 35 -18.48 -0.54 5.82
N TYR A 36 -17.71 -1.09 4.88
CA TYR A 36 -17.84 -0.80 3.46
C TYR A 36 -17.92 -2.09 2.67
N ILE A 37 -18.73 -2.11 1.62
CA ILE A 37 -18.57 -3.07 0.54
C ILE A 37 -17.52 -2.49 -0.40
N VAL A 38 -16.42 -3.19 -0.57
CA VAL A 38 -15.33 -2.81 -1.47
C VAL A 38 -15.20 -3.83 -2.59
N ARG A 39 -14.76 -3.36 -3.76
CA ARG A 39 -14.37 -4.21 -4.89
C ARG A 39 -12.87 -4.10 -5.10
N TYR A 40 -12.19 -5.23 -5.16
CA TYR A 40 -10.77 -5.28 -5.47
C TYR A 40 -10.54 -5.02 -6.95
N GLU A 41 -9.47 -4.29 -7.27
CA GLU A 41 -9.07 -4.12 -8.67
C GLU A 41 -8.37 -5.37 -9.21
N THR A 42 -7.57 -6.02 -8.36
CA THR A 42 -6.65 -7.06 -8.79
C THR A 42 -6.97 -8.46 -8.27
N ARG A 43 -7.93 -8.59 -7.34
CA ARG A 43 -8.42 -9.89 -6.85
C ARG A 43 -9.70 -10.29 -7.58
N TRP A 44 -9.81 -11.58 -7.87
CA TRP A 44 -10.94 -12.18 -8.57
C TRP A 44 -11.71 -13.09 -7.63
N ALA A 45 -13.02 -13.20 -7.87
CA ALA A 45 -13.84 -14.23 -7.25
C ALA A 45 -13.41 -15.62 -7.72
N GLU A 46 -13.82 -16.68 -7.02
CA GLU A 46 -13.46 -18.07 -7.35
C GLU A 46 -13.86 -18.47 -8.78
N CYS A 47 -14.97 -17.93 -9.27
CA CYS A 47 -15.43 -18.12 -10.64
C CYS A 47 -14.52 -17.46 -11.70
N LYS A 48 -13.53 -16.65 -11.29
CA LYS A 48 -12.56 -15.92 -12.14
C LYS A 48 -13.16 -15.00 -13.21
N THR A 49 -14.47 -14.80 -13.22
CA THR A 49 -15.19 -13.97 -14.19
C THR A 49 -15.45 -12.54 -13.71
N ARG A 50 -15.36 -12.31 -12.39
CA ARG A 50 -15.59 -11.00 -11.78
C ARG A 50 -14.57 -10.70 -10.70
N GLN A 51 -14.28 -9.41 -10.52
CA GLN A 51 -13.50 -8.92 -9.40
C GLN A 51 -14.17 -9.29 -8.07
N LEU A 52 -13.36 -9.63 -7.08
CA LEU A 52 -13.82 -9.95 -5.74
C LEU A 52 -14.45 -8.70 -5.12
N SER A 53 -15.61 -8.85 -4.50
CA SER A 53 -16.22 -7.81 -3.68
C SER A 53 -16.52 -8.39 -2.31
N GLU A 54 -16.22 -7.67 -1.25
CA GLU A 54 -16.45 -8.12 0.12
C GLU A 54 -16.78 -6.97 1.06
N VAL A 55 -17.28 -7.33 2.25
CA VAL A 55 -17.53 -6.37 3.34
C VAL A 55 -16.25 -6.30 4.17
N VAL A 56 -15.72 -5.10 4.35
CA VAL A 56 -14.55 -4.81 5.18
C VAL A 56 -14.91 -3.79 6.24
N ASP A 57 -14.20 -3.84 7.38
CA ASP A 57 -14.35 -2.82 8.42
C ASP A 57 -13.66 -1.52 7.99
N ALA A 58 -14.16 -0.39 8.48
CA ALA A 58 -13.67 0.95 8.09
C ALA A 58 -12.19 1.18 8.45
N ASP A 59 -11.66 0.45 9.43
CA ASP A 59 -10.26 0.49 9.86
C ASP A 59 -9.33 -0.41 9.03
N GLU A 60 -9.90 -1.23 8.13
CA GLU A 60 -9.18 -1.96 7.09
C GLU A 60 -9.14 -1.19 5.76
N VAL A 61 -9.66 0.03 5.72
CA VAL A 61 -9.70 0.87 4.52
C VAL A 61 -8.94 2.17 4.77
N ARG A 62 -8.05 2.52 3.85
CA ARG A 62 -7.34 3.81 3.84
C ARG A 62 -7.44 4.45 2.45
N PRO A 63 -7.29 5.78 2.31
CA PRO A 63 -7.23 6.40 1.00
C PRO A 63 -6.03 5.87 0.20
N LEU A 64 -5.95 6.20 -1.09
CA LEU A 64 -4.73 5.96 -1.87
C LEU A 64 -3.58 6.84 -1.33
N PRO A 65 -2.37 6.30 -1.19
CA PRO A 65 -1.21 7.10 -0.82
C PRO A 65 -0.94 8.17 -1.88
N PRO A 66 -0.45 9.36 -1.48
CA PRO A 66 -0.06 10.39 -2.43
C PRO A 66 1.04 9.86 -3.36
N ALA A 67 0.96 10.24 -4.64
CA ALA A 67 1.98 9.88 -5.62
C ALA A 67 3.30 10.58 -5.27
N MET A 68 4.23 9.84 -4.68
CA MET A 68 5.59 10.31 -4.43
C MET A 68 6.54 9.72 -5.46
N SER A 69 7.25 10.57 -6.20
CA SER A 69 8.36 10.15 -7.04
C SER A 69 9.61 9.96 -6.17
N CYS A 70 9.91 8.72 -5.83
CA CYS A 70 11.13 8.37 -5.11
C CYS A 70 11.90 7.33 -5.90
N THR A 71 13.07 7.72 -6.38
CA THR A 71 13.85 6.95 -7.36
C THR A 71 15.17 6.41 -6.81
N ASN A 72 15.46 6.60 -5.52
CA ASN A 72 16.74 6.24 -4.92
C ASN A 72 16.56 5.64 -3.52
N PHE A 73 16.08 4.40 -3.44
CA PHE A 73 16.01 3.71 -2.16
C PHE A 73 17.41 3.25 -1.72
N SER A 74 17.65 3.35 -0.42
CA SER A 74 18.88 2.93 0.25
C SER A 74 18.67 1.64 1.02
N MET A 75 19.76 0.95 1.34
CA MET A 75 19.70 -0.25 2.18
C MET A 75 18.99 0.03 3.50
N SER A 76 18.12 -0.89 3.91
CA SER A 76 17.25 -0.81 5.10
C SER A 76 16.09 0.18 5.02
N ASP A 77 15.88 0.88 3.90
CA ASP A 77 14.69 1.71 3.71
C ASP A 77 13.42 0.84 3.77
N LYS A 78 12.42 1.31 4.53
CA LYS A 78 11.09 0.71 4.58
C LYS A 78 10.27 1.20 3.39
N ILE A 79 9.84 0.27 2.54
CA ILE A 79 9.16 0.53 1.27
C ILE A 79 7.94 -0.39 1.13
N ASP A 80 7.05 -0.09 0.20
CA ASP A 80 6.04 -1.04 -0.26
C ASP A 80 6.49 -1.64 -1.60
N ALA A 81 6.47 -2.97 -1.70
CA ALA A 81 6.85 -3.74 -2.87
C ALA A 81 5.60 -4.35 -3.54
N TYR A 82 5.45 -4.15 -4.85
CA TYR A 82 4.31 -4.69 -5.60
C TYR A 82 4.57 -6.15 -6.02
N VAL A 83 3.98 -7.09 -5.27
CA VAL A 83 4.15 -8.54 -5.44
C VAL A 83 2.78 -9.22 -5.38
N ASN A 84 2.54 -10.19 -6.26
CA ASN A 84 1.28 -10.96 -6.32
C ASN A 84 0.02 -10.08 -6.29
N ASN A 85 0.05 -9.00 -7.08
CA ASN A 85 -1.05 -8.06 -7.26
C ASN A 85 -1.43 -7.22 -6.02
N ALA A 86 -0.54 -7.12 -5.04
CA ALA A 86 -0.70 -6.26 -3.86
C ALA A 86 0.59 -5.51 -3.57
N TRP A 87 0.48 -4.42 -2.84
CA TRP A 87 1.62 -3.73 -2.24
C TRP A 87 1.92 -4.36 -0.88
N TRP A 88 3.15 -4.80 -0.65
CA TRP A 88 3.57 -5.44 0.59
C TRP A 88 4.62 -4.60 1.29
N VAL A 89 4.48 -4.43 2.60
CA VAL A 89 5.54 -3.82 3.42
C VAL A 89 6.82 -4.64 3.29
N ALA A 90 7.91 -3.97 2.94
CA ALA A 90 9.19 -4.59 2.69
C ALA A 90 10.34 -3.67 3.09
N LYS A 91 11.54 -4.22 3.12
CA LYS A 91 12.79 -3.49 3.32
C LYS A 91 13.73 -3.71 2.15
N VAL A 92 14.47 -2.67 1.78
CA VAL A 92 15.55 -2.83 0.80
C VAL A 92 16.72 -3.55 1.45
N VAL A 93 17.08 -4.70 0.91
CA VAL A 93 18.26 -5.47 1.33
C VAL A 93 19.49 -4.96 0.59
N GLN A 94 19.36 -4.70 -0.71
CA GLN A 94 20.46 -4.24 -1.56
C GLN A 94 19.94 -3.48 -2.77
N ARG A 95 20.62 -2.39 -3.13
CA ARG A 95 20.47 -1.76 -4.45
C ARG A 95 21.42 -2.46 -5.42
N LEU A 96 20.88 -2.99 -6.52
CA LEU A 96 21.68 -3.68 -7.52
C LEU A 96 22.18 -2.70 -8.59
N ASP A 97 21.30 -1.79 -9.02
CA ASP A 97 21.60 -0.66 -9.91
C ASP A 97 20.55 0.45 -9.72
N ASP A 98 20.45 1.38 -10.67
CA ASP A 98 19.50 2.51 -10.60
C ASP A 98 18.04 2.12 -10.73
N VAL A 99 17.75 0.96 -11.32
CA VAL A 99 16.40 0.52 -11.67
C VAL A 99 16.01 -0.81 -11.04
N ARG A 100 16.91 -1.52 -10.34
CA ARG A 100 16.66 -2.81 -9.71
C ARG A 100 17.14 -2.85 -8.26
N TYR A 101 16.29 -3.44 -7.43
CA TYR A 101 16.49 -3.58 -5.99
C TYR A 101 16.20 -5.00 -5.56
N PHE A 102 16.93 -5.46 -4.54
CA PHE A 102 16.64 -6.67 -3.80
C PHE A 102 15.93 -6.27 -2.51
N VAL A 103 14.71 -6.77 -2.32
CA VAL A 103 13.84 -6.39 -1.20
C VAL A 103 13.39 -7.63 -0.45
N ARG A 104 13.18 -7.49 0.86
CA ARG A 104 12.67 -8.54 1.74
C ARG A 104 11.32 -8.12 2.28
N LEU A 105 10.30 -8.95 2.10
CA LEU A 105 8.97 -8.69 2.64
C LEU A 105 8.96 -8.86 4.17
N ASP A 106 8.36 -7.91 4.89
CA ASP A 106 8.25 -7.99 6.35
C ASP A 106 7.27 -9.09 6.79
N ALA A 107 6.29 -9.44 5.94
CA ALA A 107 5.25 -10.41 6.26
C ALA A 107 5.76 -11.86 6.44
N ASN A 108 6.74 -12.28 5.64
CA ASN A 108 7.23 -13.66 5.63
C ASN A 108 8.74 -13.81 5.41
N GLY A 109 9.49 -12.70 5.30
CA GLY A 109 10.92 -12.71 5.05
C GLY A 109 11.32 -13.14 3.64
N THR A 110 10.38 -13.34 2.72
CA THR A 110 10.69 -13.72 1.34
C THR A 110 11.35 -12.56 0.61
N GLU A 111 12.36 -12.88 -0.18
CA GLU A 111 13.14 -11.89 -0.92
C GLU A 111 12.78 -11.90 -2.40
N PHE A 112 12.75 -10.71 -3.00
CA PHE A 112 12.43 -10.50 -4.40
C PHE A 112 13.39 -9.49 -5.02
N GLN A 113 13.81 -9.77 -6.26
CA GLN A 113 14.41 -8.77 -7.11
C GLN A 113 13.31 -8.04 -7.89
N LEU A 114 13.16 -6.73 -7.65
CA LEU A 114 12.10 -5.93 -8.25
C LEU A 114 12.67 -4.67 -8.92
N PRO A 115 12.05 -4.23 -10.02
CA PRO A 115 12.39 -2.95 -10.63
C PRO A 115 11.84 -1.78 -9.81
N SER A 116 12.42 -0.60 -9.94
CA SER A 116 12.07 0.62 -9.21
C SER A 116 10.59 0.99 -9.31
N HIS A 117 9.95 0.79 -10.47
CA HIS A 117 8.52 1.09 -10.68
C HIS A 117 7.56 0.15 -9.93
N LYS A 118 8.05 -0.97 -9.38
CA LYS A 118 7.30 -1.86 -8.48
C LYS A 118 7.55 -1.56 -7.00
N LEU A 119 8.22 -0.46 -6.71
CA LEU A 119 8.54 -0.02 -5.36
C LEU A 119 7.95 1.37 -5.15
N ARG A 120 7.55 1.66 -3.92
CA ARG A 120 7.16 3.01 -3.48
C ARG A 120 7.57 3.21 -2.03
N ILE A 121 7.68 4.46 -1.59
CA ILE A 121 7.85 4.75 -0.17
C ILE A 121 6.66 4.18 0.60
N HIS A 122 6.96 3.51 1.70
CA HIS A 122 5.94 3.06 2.64
C HIS A 122 5.40 4.27 3.40
N LEU A 123 4.06 4.38 3.49
CA LEU A 123 3.39 5.41 4.27
C LEU A 123 2.36 4.75 5.19
N ASP A 124 2.38 5.17 6.44
CA ASP A 124 1.38 4.79 7.43
C ASP A 124 0.21 5.77 7.38
N TRP A 125 -1.01 5.26 7.47
CA TRP A 125 -2.23 6.08 7.59
C TRP A 125 -2.64 6.10 9.06
N GLN A 126 -2.47 7.24 9.73
CA GLN A 126 -2.71 7.38 11.17
C GLN A 126 -3.48 8.67 11.42
N ASP A 127 -4.56 8.61 12.21
CA ASP A 127 -5.39 9.78 12.57
C ASP A 127 -5.82 10.67 11.39
N GLY A 128 -6.08 10.05 10.24
CA GLY A 128 -6.52 10.79 9.05
C GLY A 128 -5.42 11.49 8.25
N ARG A 129 -4.14 11.15 8.49
CA ARG A 129 -2.98 11.71 7.76
C ARG A 129 -2.00 10.62 7.35
N TRP A 130 -1.27 10.90 6.28
CA TRP A 130 -0.13 10.09 5.83
C TRP A 130 1.12 10.44 6.62
N VAL A 131 1.79 9.42 7.16
CA VAL A 131 2.99 9.56 7.99
C VAL A 131 4.11 8.74 7.35
N LEU A 132 5.30 9.36 7.25
CA LEU A 132 6.52 8.67 6.82
C LEU A 132 7.07 7.81 7.98
N PRO A 133 7.65 6.64 7.69
CA PRO A 133 8.35 5.88 8.71
C PRO A 133 9.57 6.68 9.22
N PRO A 134 9.98 6.49 10.50
CA PRO A 134 11.07 7.27 11.11
C PRO A 134 12.39 7.24 10.34
N ASN A 135 12.63 6.17 9.58
CA ASN A 135 13.85 5.95 8.80
C ASN A 135 13.67 6.20 7.30
N ALA A 136 12.64 6.95 6.88
CA ALA A 136 12.42 7.25 5.47
C ALA A 136 13.52 8.18 4.93
N ASN A 137 14.45 7.65 4.13
CA ASN A 137 15.40 8.46 3.38
C ASN A 137 14.68 9.22 2.28
N THR A 138 14.34 10.47 2.58
CA THR A 138 13.69 11.38 1.64
C THR A 138 14.73 12.38 1.15
N ASN A 139 15.65 11.91 0.32
CA ASN A 139 16.53 12.79 -0.46
C ASN A 139 15.74 13.44 -1.62
N THR A 140 14.64 14.13 -1.29
CA THR A 140 13.89 14.95 -2.23
C THR A 140 13.61 16.31 -1.58
N ASN A 141 13.98 17.37 -2.29
CA ASN A 141 13.67 18.77 -2.00
C ASN A 141 12.14 19.08 -2.05
N THR A 142 11.28 18.10 -1.81
CA THR A 142 9.82 18.22 -1.89
C THR A 142 9.15 18.19 -0.51
N ILE A 143 9.90 17.96 0.58
CA ILE A 143 9.35 18.00 1.96
C ILE A 143 9.29 19.42 2.53
N ALA A 144 9.85 20.41 1.84
CA ALA A 144 9.55 21.80 2.10
C ALA A 144 8.23 22.20 1.40
N ASN A 145 7.12 21.50 1.66
CA ASN A 145 5.78 22.08 1.70
C ASN A 145 4.69 21.04 2.02
N ARG A 146 4.00 21.33 3.12
CA ARG A 146 2.65 20.90 3.49
C ARG A 146 2.50 19.52 4.11
N TYR A 147 2.46 19.54 5.44
CA TYR A 147 1.28 19.12 6.18
C TYR A 147 0.02 19.33 5.32
N VAL A 148 -0.57 18.25 4.82
CA VAL A 148 -1.88 18.31 4.14
C VAL A 148 -2.91 17.90 5.18
N GLY A 149 -3.61 18.91 5.73
CA GLY A 149 -4.87 18.73 6.44
C GLY A 149 -6.05 18.67 5.47
#